data_AF-A0A8H3BNH1-F1
#
_entry.id   AF-A0A8H3BNH1-F1
#
_cell.length_a   1.000
_cell.length_b   1.000
_cell.length_c   1.000
_cell.angle_alpha   90.00
_cell.angle_beta   90.00
_cell.angle_gamma   90.00
#
_symmetry.space_group_name_H-M   'P 1'
#
loop_
_entity.id
_entity.type
_entity.pdbx_description
1 polymer ?
#
loop_
_entity_poly.entity_id
_entity_poly.type
_entity_poly.pdbx_seq_one_letter_code
_entity_poly.pdbx_strand_id
1 'polypeptide(L)'
;MLCPISVNFADRTARDAFVLQKSPPATHQVWPRCAYAGYTGNIKNPGKGFLRSGLSRQGGLAIMHSPSEAEKLGESSGSDRGTRPGFADTHSITQVTRPFLAYVATLLRYGLSDEEAFRVNGSFNYGQYYQDILEYLEDPAFKEATDELVEWWNDQLFPDAQHARRNPDLSGMSMIERMRAQVVAGDDETSQSDEQPEFQEEPLQ
;
A
#
# COMPACT_ATOMS: atom_id res chain seq x y z
N MET A 1 8.71 6.93 -22.14
CA MET A 1 8.12 6.85 -20.79
C MET A 1 9.15 6.58 -19.69
N LEU A 2 10.16 5.74 -19.93
CA LEU A 2 11.25 5.46 -18.97
C LEU A 2 12.26 6.59 -18.76
N CYS A 3 12.07 7.71 -19.44
CA CYS A 3 12.98 8.83 -19.31
C CYS A 3 12.77 9.52 -17.95
N PRO A 4 13.86 9.94 -17.27
CA PRO A 4 13.76 10.62 -15.98
C PRO A 4 12.94 11.91 -16.04
N ILE A 5 12.48 12.37 -14.87
CA ILE A 5 11.77 13.65 -14.72
C ILE A 5 12.67 14.87 -14.97
N SER A 6 13.99 14.70 -14.92
CA SER A 6 14.97 15.77 -15.15
C SER A 6 15.13 16.15 -16.62
N VAL A 7 14.71 15.27 -17.54
CA VAL A 7 14.88 15.47 -18.99
C VAL A 7 13.56 15.96 -19.58
N ASN A 8 13.60 17.16 -20.15
CA ASN A 8 12.47 17.71 -20.90
C ASN A 8 12.36 17.02 -22.28
N PHE A 9 11.44 16.07 -22.42
CA PHE A 9 11.23 15.35 -23.68
C PHE A 9 10.50 16.15 -24.76
N ALA A 10 9.88 17.29 -24.41
CA ALA A 10 9.30 18.18 -25.40
C ALA A 10 10.39 18.93 -26.19
N ASP A 11 11.57 19.11 -25.58
CA ASP A 11 12.76 19.61 -26.27
C ASP A 11 13.42 18.49 -27.07
N ARG A 12 13.55 18.70 -28.38
CA ARG A 12 14.16 17.75 -29.32
C ARG A 12 15.63 17.49 -28.97
N THR A 13 16.36 18.52 -28.57
CA THR A 13 17.80 18.39 -28.27
C THR A 13 18.01 17.54 -27.03
N ALA A 14 17.30 17.84 -25.93
CA ALA A 14 17.36 17.06 -24.71
C ALA A 14 16.87 15.61 -24.91
N ARG A 15 15.83 15.41 -25.71
CA ARG A 15 15.34 14.07 -26.07
C ARG A 15 16.39 13.28 -26.85
N ASP A 16 16.97 13.86 -27.89
CA ASP A 16 17.93 13.17 -28.76
C ASP A 16 19.23 12.86 -27.98
N ALA A 17 19.68 13.76 -27.10
CA ALA A 17 20.77 13.50 -26.17
C ALA A 17 20.48 12.30 -25.24
N PHE A 18 19.28 12.23 -24.67
CA PHE A 18 18.92 11.09 -23.82
C PHE A 18 18.76 9.78 -24.60
N VAL A 19 18.08 9.80 -25.74
CA VAL A 19 17.75 8.58 -26.50
C VAL A 19 18.98 8.02 -27.22
N LEU A 20 19.71 8.88 -27.92
CA LEU A 20 20.83 8.49 -28.79
C LEU A 20 22.16 8.46 -28.03
N GLN A 21 22.42 9.49 -27.22
CA GLN A 21 23.71 9.64 -26.53
C GLN A 21 23.68 9.04 -25.11
N LYS A 22 22.52 8.56 -24.64
CA LYS A 22 22.33 8.02 -23.28
C LYS A 22 22.77 9.00 -22.18
N SER A 23 22.58 10.29 -22.45
CA SER A 23 22.97 11.38 -21.54
C SER A 23 21.75 12.23 -21.14
N PRO A 24 21.39 12.31 -19.85
CA PRO A 24 21.98 11.59 -18.73
C PRO A 24 21.64 10.07 -18.78
N PRO A 25 22.44 9.22 -18.13
CA PRO A 25 22.14 7.79 -18.04
C PRO A 25 20.85 7.55 -17.24
N ALA A 26 20.07 6.56 -17.64
CA ALA A 26 18.88 6.14 -16.90
C ALA A 26 19.28 5.31 -15.67
N THR A 27 19.56 6.00 -14.55
CA THR A 27 19.97 5.38 -13.28
C THR A 27 18.81 5.36 -12.27
N HIS A 28 18.96 4.58 -11.20
CA HIS A 28 17.99 4.52 -10.10
C HIS A 28 17.83 5.86 -9.36
N GLN A 29 18.87 6.70 -9.39
CA GLN A 29 18.93 8.01 -8.73
C GLN A 29 17.90 9.01 -9.24
N VAL A 30 17.40 8.84 -10.47
CA VAL A 30 16.37 9.72 -11.02
C VAL A 30 15.20 8.88 -11.54
N TRP A 31 14.07 9.00 -10.85
CA TRP A 31 12.92 8.14 -11.11
C TRP A 31 12.27 8.41 -12.47
N PRO A 32 11.79 7.35 -13.15
CA PRO A 32 11.22 7.45 -14.48
C PRO A 32 9.85 8.13 -14.47
N ARG A 33 9.55 8.90 -15.52
CA ARG A 33 8.27 9.62 -15.67
C ARG A 33 7.03 8.72 -15.70
N CYS A 34 7.17 7.46 -16.08
CA CYS A 34 6.05 6.50 -16.10
C CYS A 34 5.37 6.32 -14.74
N ALA A 35 6.07 6.57 -13.64
CA ALA A 35 5.52 6.45 -12.29
C ALA A 35 4.73 7.70 -11.83
N TYR A 36 4.84 8.82 -12.54
CA TYR A 36 4.24 10.09 -12.13
C TYR A 36 2.83 10.31 -12.69
N ALA A 37 1.96 10.92 -11.91
CA ALA A 37 0.64 11.38 -12.35
C ALA A 37 0.78 12.25 -13.63
N GLY A 38 -0.03 11.96 -14.65
CA GLY A 38 0.04 12.63 -15.95
C GLY A 38 1.37 12.46 -16.70
N TYR A 39 2.28 11.60 -16.23
CA TYR A 39 3.63 11.40 -16.76
C TYR A 39 4.51 12.66 -16.70
N THR A 40 4.17 13.58 -15.79
CA THR A 40 4.87 14.84 -15.56
C THR A 40 5.36 14.90 -14.12
N GLY A 41 6.66 14.94 -13.91
CA GLY A 41 7.27 15.13 -12.59
C GLY A 41 7.86 16.53 -12.44
N ASN A 42 7.99 17.00 -11.20
CA ASN A 42 8.64 18.27 -10.89
C ASN A 42 9.97 18.02 -10.20
N ILE A 43 11.08 18.42 -10.81
CA ILE A 43 12.41 18.22 -10.21
C ILE A 43 12.61 18.99 -8.91
N LYS A 44 11.91 20.12 -8.71
CA LYS A 44 11.96 20.89 -7.46
C LYS A 44 11.18 20.23 -6.33
N ASN A 45 10.26 19.32 -6.67
CA ASN A 45 9.48 18.56 -5.71
C ASN A 45 9.25 17.13 -6.28
N PRO A 46 10.27 16.27 -6.19
CA PRO A 46 10.27 14.95 -6.85
C PRO A 46 9.24 13.98 -6.26
N GLY A 47 8.78 14.18 -5.02
CA GLY A 47 7.71 13.35 -4.45
C GLY A 47 6.33 13.64 -5.07
N LYS A 48 6.11 14.85 -5.61
CA LYS A 48 4.78 15.27 -6.07
C LYS A 48 4.29 14.43 -7.25
N GLY A 49 3.21 13.70 -7.00
CA GLY A 49 2.55 12.86 -8.01
C GLY A 49 3.30 11.55 -8.32
N PHE A 50 4.39 11.26 -7.62
CA PHE A 50 5.10 9.99 -7.76
C PHE A 50 4.20 8.82 -7.31
N LEU A 51 4.27 7.70 -8.03
CA LEU A 51 3.44 6.49 -7.86
C LEU A 51 1.93 6.71 -8.02
N ARG A 52 1.51 7.83 -8.62
CA ARG A 52 0.09 8.13 -8.91
C ARG A 52 -0.22 8.11 -10.41
N SER A 53 0.61 7.46 -11.22
CA SER A 53 0.34 7.30 -12.65
C SER A 53 -0.75 6.25 -12.89
N GLY A 54 -1.50 6.41 -13.99
CA GLY A 54 -2.46 5.40 -14.45
C GLY A 54 -1.80 4.04 -14.70
N LEU A 55 -0.57 4.04 -15.22
CA LEU A 55 0.22 2.81 -15.42
C LEU A 55 0.60 2.13 -14.10
N SER A 56 0.96 2.90 -13.06
CA SER A 56 1.25 2.33 -11.74
C SER A 56 0.00 1.66 -11.19
N ARG A 57 -1.13 2.38 -11.21
CA ARG A 57 -2.44 1.85 -10.77
C ARG A 57 -2.80 0.57 -11.51
N GLN A 58 -2.68 0.55 -12.83
CA GLN A 58 -2.97 -0.64 -13.64
C GLN A 58 -2.03 -1.80 -13.34
N GLY A 59 -0.73 -1.53 -13.13
CA GLY A 59 0.23 -2.55 -12.69
C GLY A 59 -0.12 -3.14 -11.33
N GLY A 60 -0.51 -2.30 -10.37
CA GLY A 60 -0.95 -2.77 -9.05
C GLY A 60 -2.24 -3.60 -9.12
N LEU A 61 -3.21 -3.18 -9.93
CA LEU A 61 -4.45 -3.93 -10.18
C LEU A 61 -4.14 -5.31 -10.79
N ALA A 62 -3.28 -5.37 -11.80
CA ALA A 62 -2.92 -6.62 -12.47
C ALA A 62 -2.17 -7.60 -11.55
N ILE A 63 -1.49 -7.12 -10.50
CA ILE A 63 -0.82 -7.97 -9.51
C ILE A 63 -1.79 -8.47 -8.46
N MET A 64 -2.66 -7.60 -7.95
CA MET A 64 -3.53 -7.90 -6.80
C MET A 64 -4.81 -8.62 -7.19
N HIS A 65 -5.37 -8.29 -8.36
CA HIS A 65 -6.71 -8.68 -8.76
C HIS A 65 -6.69 -9.58 -10.00
N SER A 66 -7.77 -10.34 -10.18
CA SER A 66 -7.99 -11.05 -11.43
C SER A 66 -8.22 -10.06 -12.58
N PRO A 67 -7.96 -10.43 -13.86
CA PRO A 67 -8.16 -9.53 -14.99
C PRO A 67 -9.56 -8.89 -15.04
N SER A 68 -10.61 -9.68 -14.79
CA SER A 68 -12.00 -9.20 -14.76
C SER A 68 -12.28 -8.25 -13.60
N GLU A 69 -11.61 -8.38 -12.46
CA GLU A 69 -11.74 -7.46 -11.33
C GLU A 69 -10.98 -6.15 -11.57
N ALA A 70 -9.79 -6.25 -12.17
CA ALA A 70 -9.02 -5.09 -12.60
C ALA A 70 -9.78 -4.24 -13.62
N GLU A 71 -10.50 -4.84 -14.57
CA GLU A 71 -11.36 -4.15 -15.54
C GLU A 71 -12.51 -3.40 -14.86
N LYS A 72 -13.20 -4.01 -13.89
CA LYS A 72 -14.29 -3.35 -13.14
C LYS A 72 -13.80 -2.19 -12.28
N LEU A 73 -12.61 -2.30 -11.72
CA LEU A 73 -11.99 -1.19 -11.00
C LEU A 73 -11.53 -0.10 -11.98
N GLY A 74 -11.23 -0.46 -13.23
CA GLY A 74 -10.82 0.44 -14.31
C GLY A 74 -11.96 1.23 -14.96
N GLU A 75 -13.14 0.63 -15.12
CA GLU A 75 -14.30 1.20 -15.82
C GLU A 75 -15.60 1.10 -14.99
N SER A 76 -16.46 2.12 -15.04
CA SER A 76 -17.72 2.18 -14.29
C SER A 76 -18.85 1.28 -14.81
N SER A 77 -18.54 0.21 -15.53
CA SER A 77 -19.54 -0.69 -16.13
C SER A 77 -19.34 -2.12 -15.65
N GLY A 78 -20.33 -2.62 -14.90
CA GLY A 78 -20.35 -4.00 -14.43
C GLY A 78 -20.67 -4.99 -15.54
N SER A 79 -20.02 -6.15 -15.52
CA SER A 79 -20.64 -7.44 -15.20
C SER A 79 -19.58 -8.54 -15.23
N ASP A 80 -19.92 -9.69 -14.63
CA ASP A 80 -19.16 -10.93 -14.43
C ASP A 80 -17.87 -10.92 -13.60
N ARG A 81 -17.95 -11.43 -12.36
CA ARG A 81 -16.76 -11.84 -11.59
C ARG A 81 -16.26 -13.11 -12.27
N GLY A 82 -15.05 -13.09 -12.81
CA GLY A 82 -14.38 -14.33 -13.19
C GLY A 82 -14.44 -15.29 -12.01
N THR A 83 -14.65 -16.58 -12.28
CA THR A 83 -14.86 -17.61 -11.26
C THR A 83 -13.64 -17.87 -10.36
N ARG A 84 -12.49 -17.28 -10.68
CA ARG A 84 -11.24 -17.44 -9.92
C ARG A 84 -10.99 -16.21 -9.05
N PRO A 85 -10.83 -16.36 -7.73
CA PRO A 85 -10.48 -15.24 -6.86
C PRO A 85 -9.13 -14.65 -7.24
N GLY A 86 -9.01 -13.32 -7.12
CA GLY A 86 -7.74 -12.61 -7.27
C GLY A 86 -6.72 -12.99 -6.18
N PHE A 87 -5.48 -12.53 -6.34
CA PHE A 87 -4.42 -12.75 -5.35
C PHE A 87 -4.79 -12.15 -3.99
N ALA A 88 -5.37 -10.94 -4.01
CA ALA A 88 -5.83 -10.26 -2.82
C ALA A 88 -6.93 -11.05 -2.09
N ASP A 89 -7.95 -11.51 -2.80
CA ASP A 89 -9.04 -12.31 -2.22
C ASP A 89 -8.52 -13.62 -1.62
N THR A 90 -7.65 -14.31 -2.36
CA THR A 90 -7.05 -15.59 -1.93
C THR A 90 -6.26 -15.45 -0.62
N HIS A 91 -5.60 -14.31 -0.43
CA HIS A 91 -4.77 -14.03 0.75
C HIS A 91 -5.40 -13.04 1.74
N SER A 92 -6.68 -12.69 1.56
CA SER A 92 -7.41 -11.71 2.37
C SER A 92 -6.66 -10.36 2.53
N ILE A 93 -6.00 -9.91 1.46
CA ILE A 93 -5.30 -8.62 1.43
C ILE A 93 -6.31 -7.50 1.26
N THR A 94 -6.35 -6.59 2.21
CA THR A 94 -7.31 -5.47 2.26
C THR A 94 -6.66 -4.09 2.23
N GLN A 95 -5.32 -4.04 2.22
CA GLN A 95 -4.57 -2.80 2.17
C GLN A 95 -3.22 -3.00 1.47
N VAL A 96 -2.71 -1.94 0.85
CA VAL A 96 -1.35 -1.90 0.32
C VAL A 96 -0.32 -1.73 1.43
N THR A 97 0.89 -2.18 1.15
CA THR A 97 2.07 -1.91 1.97
C THR A 97 3.05 -1.04 1.20
N ARG A 98 3.90 -0.28 1.91
CA ARG A 98 4.97 0.54 1.29
C ARG A 98 5.92 -0.31 0.42
N PRO A 99 6.40 -1.49 0.88
CA PRO A 99 7.12 -2.45 0.04
C PRO A 99 6.40 -2.82 -1.26
N PHE A 100 5.09 -3.06 -1.22
CA PHE A 100 4.32 -3.37 -2.42
C PHE A 100 4.34 -2.21 -3.42
N LEU A 101 4.22 -0.95 -2.97
CA LEU A 101 4.28 0.21 -3.86
C LEU A 101 5.66 0.35 -4.54
N ALA A 102 6.75 0.13 -3.80
CA ALA A 102 8.10 0.10 -4.36
C ALA A 102 8.27 -1.03 -5.39
N TYR A 103 7.67 -2.20 -5.11
CA TYR A 103 7.68 -3.33 -6.03
C TYR A 103 6.91 -3.04 -7.32
N VAL A 104 5.72 -2.44 -7.24
CA VAL A 104 4.94 -2.01 -8.41
C VAL A 104 5.73 -1.06 -9.29
N ALA A 105 6.41 -0.07 -8.69
CA ALA A 105 7.26 0.87 -9.42
C ALA A 105 8.41 0.17 -10.17
N THR A 106 9.00 -0.84 -9.53
CA THR A 106 10.11 -1.64 -10.03
C THR A 106 9.66 -2.49 -11.21
N LEU A 107 8.54 -3.19 -11.07
CA LEU A 107 7.92 -3.99 -12.13
C LEU A 107 7.45 -3.14 -13.30
N LEU A 108 6.88 -1.96 -13.04
CA LEU A 108 6.47 -1.04 -14.09
C LEU A 108 7.67 -0.58 -14.92
N ARG A 109 8.78 -0.25 -14.27
CA ARG A 109 10.02 0.13 -14.96
C ARG A 109 10.55 -1.03 -15.83
N TYR A 110 10.53 -2.25 -15.29
CA TYR A 110 10.95 -3.44 -16.02
C TYR A 110 10.03 -3.75 -17.22
N GLY A 111 8.72 -3.76 -17.02
CA GLY A 111 7.75 -4.08 -18.06
C GLY A 111 7.71 -3.08 -19.22
N LEU A 112 8.23 -1.87 -19.02
CA LEU A 112 8.40 -0.86 -20.07
C LEU A 112 9.81 -0.86 -20.69
N SER A 113 10.72 -1.68 -20.17
CA SER A 113 12.09 -1.82 -20.67
C SER A 113 12.15 -2.86 -21.77
N ASP A 114 13.24 -2.82 -22.55
CA ASP A 114 13.54 -3.81 -23.60
C ASP A 114 14.43 -4.96 -23.05
N GLU A 115 14.45 -5.16 -21.73
CA GLU A 115 15.27 -6.19 -21.09
C GLU A 115 14.58 -7.56 -21.21
N GLU A 116 15.30 -8.57 -21.73
CA GLU A 116 14.75 -9.92 -21.93
C GLU A 116 14.39 -10.65 -20.63
N ALA A 117 15.05 -10.31 -19.52
CA ALA A 117 14.85 -10.98 -18.24
C ALA A 117 15.02 -10.01 -17.07
N PHE A 118 14.17 -10.15 -16.05
CA PHE A 118 14.27 -9.38 -14.82
C PHE A 118 15.49 -9.85 -14.02
N ARG A 119 16.44 -8.93 -13.79
CA ARG A 119 17.65 -9.18 -13.00
C ARG A 119 17.82 -8.05 -12.00
N VAL A 120 17.98 -8.39 -10.72
CA VAL A 120 18.15 -7.40 -9.63
C VAL A 120 19.30 -6.43 -9.93
N ASN A 121 20.43 -6.97 -10.38
CA ASN A 121 21.63 -6.24 -10.80
C ASN A 121 21.82 -6.38 -12.33
N GLY A 122 20.83 -5.93 -13.10
CA GLY A 122 20.85 -5.95 -14.56
C GLY A 122 21.53 -4.73 -15.16
N SER A 123 21.14 -4.38 -16.39
CA SER A 123 21.56 -3.12 -17.03
C SER A 123 21.11 -1.89 -16.23
N PHE A 124 20.03 -2.06 -15.47
CA PHE A 124 19.55 -1.15 -14.46
C PHE A 124 19.58 -1.84 -13.10
N ASN A 125 19.97 -1.09 -12.08
CA ASN A 125 20.00 -1.60 -10.72
C ASN A 125 18.59 -1.53 -10.10
N TYR A 126 17.78 -2.56 -10.36
CA TYR A 126 16.43 -2.69 -9.83
C TYR A 126 16.42 -2.88 -8.32
N GLY A 127 17.43 -3.55 -7.76
CA GLY A 127 17.57 -3.73 -6.32
C GLY A 127 17.70 -2.37 -5.61
N GLN A 128 18.62 -1.53 -6.10
CA GLN A 128 18.80 -0.19 -5.55
C GLN A 128 17.60 0.71 -5.83
N TYR A 129 16.99 0.62 -7.01
CA TYR A 129 15.79 1.40 -7.32
C TYR A 129 14.61 1.07 -6.40
N TYR A 130 14.39 -0.22 -6.10
CA TYR A 130 13.41 -0.64 -5.11
C TYR A 130 13.74 -0.08 -3.73
N GLN A 131 15.00 -0.19 -3.31
CA GLN A 131 15.45 0.27 -1.99
C GLN A 131 15.30 1.79 -1.83
N ASP A 132 15.69 2.58 -2.83
CA ASP A 132 15.58 4.04 -2.81
C ASP A 132 14.12 4.49 -2.70
N ILE A 133 13.20 3.81 -3.38
CA ILE A 133 11.76 4.11 -3.28
C ILE A 133 11.23 3.72 -1.90
N LEU A 134 11.65 2.56 -1.39
CA LEU A 134 11.23 2.11 -0.08
C LEU A 134 11.71 3.06 1.02
N GLU A 135 12.96 3.51 0.94
CA GLU A 135 13.53 4.52 1.83
C GLU A 135 12.70 5.80 1.80
N TYR A 136 12.36 6.31 0.61
CA TYR A 136 11.43 7.45 0.48
C TYR A 136 10.07 7.20 1.15
N LEU A 137 9.48 6.02 0.93
CA LEU A 137 8.16 5.69 1.48
C LEU A 137 8.19 5.56 3.00
N GLU A 138 9.32 5.16 3.58
CA GLU A 138 9.51 4.92 5.01
C GLU A 138 10.11 6.08 5.79
N ASP A 139 10.72 7.05 5.10
CA ASP A 139 11.35 8.22 5.71
C ASP A 139 10.32 9.04 6.52
N PRO A 140 10.57 9.27 7.83
CA PRO A 140 9.72 10.11 8.66
C PRO A 140 9.50 11.52 8.11
N ALA A 141 10.46 12.08 7.36
CA ALA A 141 10.35 13.41 6.76
C ALA A 141 9.25 13.50 5.69
N PHE A 142 8.93 12.38 5.04
CA PHE A 142 7.89 12.32 4.00
C PHE A 142 6.61 11.62 4.45
N LYS A 143 6.52 11.25 5.75
CA LYS A 143 5.45 10.42 6.30
C LYS A 143 4.04 10.88 5.94
N GLU A 144 3.75 12.18 6.04
CA GLU A 144 2.42 12.72 5.73
C GLU A 144 2.06 12.48 4.26
N ALA A 145 2.97 12.79 3.34
CA ALA A 145 2.77 12.58 1.91
C ALA A 145 2.71 11.09 1.54
N THR A 146 3.48 10.24 2.21
CA THR A 146 3.52 8.80 1.93
C THR A 146 2.31 8.07 2.53
N ASP A 147 1.78 8.53 3.67
CA ASP A 147 0.53 8.02 4.24
C ASP A 147 -0.67 8.40 3.37
N GLU A 148 -0.74 9.64 2.90
CA GLU A 148 -1.76 10.08 1.94
C GLU A 148 -1.69 9.26 0.64
N LEU A 149 -0.47 8.95 0.18
CA LEU A 149 -0.27 8.06 -0.97
C LEU A 149 -0.79 6.66 -0.70
N VAL A 150 -0.47 6.06 0.45
CA VAL A 150 -0.97 4.73 0.84
C VAL A 150 -2.49 4.72 0.92
N GLU A 151 -3.10 5.75 1.50
CA GLU A 151 -4.55 5.89 1.57
C GLU A 151 -5.18 5.96 0.18
N TRP A 152 -4.61 6.79 -0.71
CA TRP A 152 -5.04 6.88 -2.10
C TRP A 152 -4.96 5.51 -2.80
N TRP A 153 -3.87 4.76 -2.61
CA TRP A 153 -3.73 3.42 -3.19
C TRP A 153 -4.75 2.41 -2.64
N ASN A 154 -5.08 2.49 -1.35
CA ASN A 154 -6.15 1.67 -0.76
C ASN A 154 -7.50 1.99 -1.41
N ASP A 155 -7.81 3.26 -1.67
CA ASP A 155 -9.01 3.65 -2.41
C ASP A 155 -9.03 3.10 -3.85
N GLN A 156 -7.86 2.99 -4.50
CA GLN A 156 -7.77 2.49 -5.87
C GLN A 156 -7.87 0.97 -5.99
N LEU A 157 -7.26 0.24 -5.06
CA LEU A 157 -7.13 -1.22 -5.14
C LEU A 157 -8.14 -1.95 -4.26
N PHE A 158 -8.60 -1.35 -3.17
CA PHE A 158 -9.44 -2.02 -2.18
C PHE A 158 -10.61 -1.11 -1.73
N PRO A 159 -11.44 -0.60 -2.67
CA PRO A 159 -12.48 0.38 -2.35
C PRO A 159 -13.47 -0.12 -1.29
N ASP A 160 -13.89 -1.39 -1.37
CA ASP A 160 -14.84 -1.99 -0.42
C ASP A 160 -14.23 -2.10 0.99
N ALA A 161 -12.98 -2.59 1.09
CA ALA A 161 -12.29 -2.70 2.37
C ALA A 161 -12.00 -1.32 2.97
N GLN A 162 -11.64 -0.36 2.14
CA GLN A 162 -11.37 1.01 2.57
C GLN A 162 -12.66 1.71 3.02
N HIS A 163 -13.79 1.47 2.35
CA HIS A 163 -15.10 1.94 2.78
C HIS A 163 -15.48 1.36 4.15
N ALA A 164 -15.30 0.05 4.35
CA ALA A 164 -15.56 -0.61 5.63
C ALA A 164 -14.68 -0.08 6.77
N ARG A 165 -13.41 0.30 6.48
CA ARG A 165 -12.51 0.90 7.47
C ARG A 165 -12.91 2.31 7.88
N ARG A 166 -13.38 3.12 6.93
CA ARG A 166 -13.84 4.49 7.19
C ARG A 166 -15.21 4.53 7.88
N ASN A 167 -16.05 3.53 7.61
CA ASN A 167 -17.38 3.38 8.19
C ASN A 167 -17.48 2.07 8.98
N PRO A 168 -16.79 1.94 10.13
CA PRO A 168 -16.92 0.76 10.96
C PRO A 168 -18.38 0.64 11.42
N ASP A 169 -18.94 -0.57 11.36
CA ASP A 169 -20.22 -0.85 11.99
C ASP A 169 -20.05 -0.72 13.51
N LEU A 170 -20.52 0.40 14.05
CA LEU A 170 -20.49 0.72 15.48
C LEU A 170 -21.68 0.11 16.24
N SER A 171 -22.42 -0.83 15.64
CA SER A 171 -23.60 -1.42 16.28
C SER A 171 -23.24 -2.33 17.47
N GLY A 172 -23.15 -1.69 18.64
CA GLY A 172 -23.02 -2.34 19.93
C GLY A 172 -21.61 -2.84 20.27
N MET A 173 -21.35 -3.03 21.57
CA MET A 173 -20.10 -3.60 22.05
C MET A 173 -19.86 -4.96 21.37
N SER A 174 -18.72 -5.08 20.72
CA SER A 174 -18.23 -6.34 20.17
C SER A 174 -18.15 -7.39 21.27
N MET A 175 -18.22 -8.67 20.89
CA MET A 175 -18.13 -9.76 21.87
C MET A 175 -16.80 -9.72 22.64
N ILE A 176 -15.72 -9.25 22.01
CA ILE A 176 -14.42 -9.03 22.66
C ILE A 176 -14.48 -7.91 23.70
N GLU A 177 -15.15 -6.79 23.41
CA GLU A 177 -15.32 -5.70 24.40
C GLU A 177 -16.17 -6.16 25.58
N ARG A 178 -17.21 -6.98 25.34
CA ARG A 178 -17.99 -7.61 26.41
C ARG A 178 -17.14 -8.56 27.26
N MET A 179 -16.31 -9.39 26.64
CA MET A 179 -15.38 -10.28 27.35
C MET A 179 -14.35 -9.50 28.16
N ARG A 180 -13.78 -8.42 27.61
CA ARG A 180 -12.86 -7.53 28.35
C ARG A 180 -13.54 -6.87 29.55
N ALA A 181 -14.76 -6.37 29.37
CA ALA A 181 -15.53 -5.78 30.46
C ALA A 181 -15.84 -6.80 31.58
N GLN A 182 -16.11 -8.07 31.23
CA GLN A 182 -16.31 -9.14 32.22
C GLN A 182 -15.04 -9.49 32.99
N VAL A 183 -13.88 -9.54 32.33
CA VAL A 183 -12.60 -9.78 33.02
C VAL A 183 -12.29 -8.63 33.99
N VAL A 184 -12.46 -7.38 33.56
CA VAL A 184 -12.27 -6.20 34.42
C VAL A 184 -13.25 -6.19 35.60
N ALA A 185 -14.52 -6.57 35.39
CA ALA A 185 -15.50 -6.64 36.46
C ALA A 185 -15.31 -7.83 37.42
N GLY A 186 -14.76 -8.96 36.94
CA GLY A 186 -14.48 -10.15 37.75
C GLY A 186 -13.30 -9.99 38.72
N ASP A 187 -12.39 -9.06 38.44
CA ASP A 187 -11.28 -8.71 39.32
C ASP A 187 -11.72 -7.85 40.53
N ASP A 188 -12.87 -7.16 40.45
CA ASP A 188 -13.41 -6.34 41.56
C ASP A 188 -14.22 -7.17 42.59
N GLU A 189 -14.85 -8.29 42.19
CA GLU A 189 -15.71 -9.08 43.09
C GLU A 189 -14.95 -10.08 44.00
N THR A 190 -13.67 -10.36 43.74
CA THR A 190 -12.89 -11.33 44.54
C THR A 190 -12.29 -10.76 45.83
N SER A 191 -12.52 -9.49 46.14
CA SER A 191 -11.95 -8.82 47.33
C SER A 191 -12.91 -8.62 48.51
N GLN A 192 -14.17 -9.07 48.43
CA GLN A 192 -15.14 -8.92 49.54
C GLN A 192 -15.97 -10.19 49.76
N SER A 193 -15.41 -11.20 50.42
CA SER A 193 -16.19 -12.12 51.28
C SER A 193 -15.28 -13.13 51.99
N ASP A 194 -14.53 -12.64 53.00
CA ASP A 194 -13.99 -13.48 54.08
C ASP A 194 -14.35 -12.80 55.42
N GLU A 195 -15.62 -12.90 55.83
CA GLU A 195 -16.02 -12.70 57.22
C GLU A 195 -16.97 -13.84 57.60
N GLN A 196 -16.43 -14.84 58.32
CA GLN A 196 -17.16 -15.94 58.92
C GLN A 196 -17.98 -15.45 60.14
N PRO A 197 -19.19 -15.97 60.38
CA PRO A 197 -19.88 -15.75 61.65
C PRO A 197 -19.34 -16.73 62.71
N GLU A 198 -18.87 -16.18 63.83
CA GLU A 198 -18.41 -16.90 65.01
C GLU A 198 -19.61 -17.57 65.73
N PHE A 199 -19.65 -18.90 65.70
CA PHE A 199 -20.67 -19.72 66.35
C PHE A 199 -20.29 -19.93 67.83
N GLN A 200 -21.07 -19.39 68.75
CA GLN A 200 -20.93 -19.65 70.19
C GLN A 200 -21.57 -20.99 70.56
N GLU A 201 -20.77 -21.94 71.05
CA GLU A 201 -21.26 -23.13 71.76
C GLU A 201 -21.04 -22.95 73.27
N GLU A 202 -22.13 -22.81 74.04
CA GLU A 202 -22.16 -23.10 75.47
C GLU A 202 -22.52 -24.58 75.70
N PRO A 203 -21.82 -25.31 76.58
CA PRO A 203 -22.34 -26.53 77.16
C PRO A 203 -22.80 -26.34 78.62
N LEU A 204 -23.90 -27.03 78.92
CA LEU A 204 -24.63 -27.14 80.18
C LEU A 204 -23.78 -27.49 81.42
N GLN A 205 -24.06 -26.81 82.54
CA GLN A 205 -24.46 -27.43 83.82
C GLN A 205 -25.51 -26.57 84.54
#